data_AF-A0A7K6LED2-F1
#
_entry.id   AF-A0A7K6LED2-F1
#
_cell.length_a   1.000
_cell.length_b   1.000
_cell.length_c   1.000
_cell.angle_alpha   90.00
_cell.angle_beta   90.00
_cell.angle_gamma   90.00
#
_symmetry.space_group_name_H-M   'P 1'
#
loop_
_entity.id
_entity.type
_entity.pdbx_description
1 polymer ?
#
loop_
_entity_poly.entity_id
_entity_poly.type
_entity_poly.pdbx_seq_one_letter_code
_entity_poly.pdbx_strand_id
1 'polypeptide(L)'
;RGTELTWLSGVTCAGHEASLRDCPAHTWGEHNCTHGQEAGVVCAGEHGQGQVRLAGGPHRCAGRVEVFHAGRWGTVCDDSWDMADAQVTCRQVRCGPALWAPGAAQFGRGSGVIWLDETNCTGHEPHLGACPARTWGRNDCYHGEDAGAVCAGEPR
;
A
#
# COMPACT_ATOMS: atom_id res chain seq x y z
N ARG A 1 -9.77 -24.66 0.87
CA ARG A 1 -10.49 -24.79 -0.43
C ARG A 1 -11.36 -23.55 -0.59
N GLY A 2 -10.84 -22.52 -1.26
CA GLY A 2 -11.60 -21.34 -1.66
C GLY A 2 -11.67 -21.34 -3.18
N THR A 3 -12.89 -21.25 -3.72
CA THR A 3 -13.17 -21.27 -5.16
C THR A 3 -12.94 -19.87 -5.73
N GLU A 4 -11.69 -19.52 -6.04
CA GLU A 4 -11.41 -18.28 -6.76
C GLU A 4 -11.31 -18.62 -8.24
N LEU A 5 -12.38 -18.31 -8.97
CA LEU A 5 -12.43 -18.51 -10.41
C LEU A 5 -11.51 -17.46 -11.05
N THR A 6 -10.46 -17.89 -11.76
CA THR A 6 -9.75 -16.96 -12.64
C THR A 6 -10.55 -16.86 -13.94
N TRP A 7 -11.06 -15.66 -14.21
CA TRP A 7 -12.01 -15.43 -15.30
C TRP A 7 -11.33 -15.12 -16.63
N LEU A 8 -10.14 -14.50 -16.58
CA LEU A 8 -9.42 -13.97 -17.74
C LEU A 8 -7.93 -14.29 -17.62
N SER A 9 -7.32 -14.76 -18.71
CA SER A 9 -5.87 -14.97 -18.81
C SER A 9 -5.35 -14.58 -20.21
N GLY A 10 -4.06 -14.27 -20.33
CA GLY A 10 -3.44 -13.91 -21.62
C GLY A 10 -4.04 -12.67 -22.29
N VAL A 11 -4.47 -11.68 -21.50
CA VAL A 11 -5.09 -10.46 -22.00
C VAL A 11 -4.07 -9.64 -22.80
N THR A 12 -4.41 -9.29 -24.03
CA THR A 12 -3.59 -8.47 -24.93
C THR A 12 -4.45 -7.38 -25.55
N CYS A 13 -4.36 -6.16 -25.02
CA CYS A 13 -5.12 -5.00 -25.50
C CYS A 13 -4.31 -4.19 -26.53
N ALA A 14 -4.98 -3.60 -27.51
CA ALA A 14 -4.43 -2.61 -28.44
C ALA A 14 -4.30 -1.21 -27.81
N GLY A 15 -5.06 -0.93 -26.74
CA GLY A 15 -5.00 0.29 -25.94
C GLY A 15 -6.09 1.32 -26.24
N HIS A 16 -7.07 0.98 -27.07
CA HIS A 16 -8.21 1.84 -27.43
C HIS A 16 -9.57 1.19 -27.10
N GLU A 17 -9.56 -0.03 -26.57
CA GLU A 17 -10.74 -0.74 -26.09
C GLU A 17 -11.42 0.03 -24.96
N ALA A 18 -12.76 0.00 -24.94
CA ALA A 18 -13.54 0.64 -23.88
C ALA A 18 -13.56 -0.19 -22.58
N SER A 19 -13.30 -1.49 -22.67
CA SER A 19 -13.31 -2.43 -21.54
C SER A 19 -12.28 -3.54 -21.71
N LEU A 20 -11.77 -4.08 -20.61
CA LEU A 20 -10.89 -5.26 -20.61
C LEU A 20 -11.55 -6.51 -21.22
N ARG A 21 -12.89 -6.56 -21.28
CA ARG A 21 -13.62 -7.66 -21.93
C ARG A 21 -13.56 -7.60 -23.46
N ASP A 22 -13.23 -6.43 -24.01
CA ASP A 22 -13.14 -6.22 -25.45
C ASP A 22 -11.72 -6.54 -25.97
N CYS A 23 -10.75 -6.73 -25.08
CA CYS A 23 -9.40 -7.11 -25.44
C CYS A 23 -9.33 -8.61 -25.80
N PRO A 24 -8.55 -8.98 -26.82
CA PRO A 24 -8.16 -10.37 -27.07
C PRO A 24 -7.60 -11.04 -25.80
N ALA A 25 -8.18 -12.19 -25.43
CA ALA A 25 -7.79 -12.99 -24.28
C ALA A 25 -8.05 -14.48 -24.57
N HIS A 26 -7.52 -15.36 -23.70
CA HIS A 26 -7.90 -16.76 -23.73
C HIS A 26 -9.38 -16.96 -23.36
N THR A 27 -9.92 -18.14 -23.68
CA THR A 27 -11.30 -18.51 -23.39
C THR A 27 -11.61 -18.32 -21.91
N TRP A 28 -12.78 -17.76 -21.60
CA TRP A 28 -13.18 -17.50 -20.22
C TRP A 28 -13.18 -18.77 -19.38
N GLY A 29 -12.50 -18.73 -18.23
CA GLY A 29 -12.35 -19.88 -17.34
C GLY A 29 -11.34 -20.94 -17.79
N GLU A 30 -10.71 -20.80 -18.96
CA GLU A 30 -9.56 -21.60 -19.38
C GLU A 30 -8.26 -20.85 -19.05
N HIS A 31 -7.62 -21.26 -17.96
CA HIS A 31 -6.34 -20.70 -17.52
C HIS A 31 -5.50 -21.76 -16.82
N ASN A 32 -4.18 -21.61 -16.88
CA ASN A 32 -3.25 -22.36 -16.05
C ASN A 32 -2.76 -21.54 -14.85
N CYS A 33 -3.34 -20.36 -14.63
CA CYS A 33 -2.93 -19.45 -13.55
C CYS A 33 -3.20 -20.09 -12.18
N THR A 34 -2.20 -20.04 -11.31
CA THR A 34 -2.30 -20.43 -9.90
C THR A 34 -2.56 -19.20 -9.02
N HIS A 35 -3.03 -19.41 -7.79
CA HIS A 35 -3.10 -18.35 -6.78
C HIS A 35 -1.74 -17.65 -6.65
N GLY A 36 -1.75 -16.31 -6.63
CA GLY A 36 -0.53 -15.47 -6.62
C GLY A 36 -0.14 -14.93 -8.00
N GLN A 37 -0.86 -15.27 -9.07
CA GLN A 37 -0.67 -14.71 -10.42
C GLN A 37 -1.73 -13.65 -10.77
N GLU A 38 -2.42 -13.09 -9.78
CA GLU A 38 -3.45 -12.08 -10.00
C GLU A 38 -2.82 -10.76 -10.49
N ALA A 39 -3.31 -10.26 -11.63
CA ALA A 39 -2.89 -8.98 -12.17
C ALA A 39 -3.62 -7.82 -11.48
N GLY A 40 -2.88 -6.77 -11.14
CA GLY A 40 -3.41 -5.52 -10.58
C GLY A 40 -2.95 -4.30 -11.38
N VAL A 41 -3.72 -3.21 -11.33
CA VAL A 41 -3.38 -1.94 -11.99
C VAL A 41 -3.42 -0.79 -11.00
N VAL A 42 -2.56 0.20 -11.20
CA VAL A 42 -2.61 1.49 -10.51
C VAL A 42 -2.86 2.57 -11.57
N CYS A 43 -4.00 3.25 -11.49
CA CYS A 43 -4.39 4.28 -12.44
C CYS A 43 -3.83 5.65 -12.01
N ALA A 44 -3.35 6.44 -12.98
CA ALA A 44 -3.05 7.85 -12.74
C ALA A 44 -4.36 8.65 -12.67
N GLY A 45 -4.71 9.11 -11.47
CA GLY A 45 -5.88 9.94 -11.20
C GLY A 45 -5.94 10.33 -9.71
N GLU A 46 -6.75 11.33 -9.35
CA GLU A 46 -6.87 11.81 -7.95
C GLU A 46 -7.34 10.74 -6.95
N HIS A 47 -7.86 9.62 -7.45
CA HIS A 47 -8.28 8.45 -6.65
C HIS A 47 -7.12 7.62 -6.07
N GLY A 48 -5.87 7.90 -6.44
CA GLY A 48 -4.68 7.24 -5.87
C GLY A 48 -4.06 7.97 -4.68
N GLN A 49 -4.48 9.20 -4.38
CA GLN A 49 -3.88 10.02 -3.34
C GLN A 49 -4.07 9.37 -1.96
N GLY A 50 -2.99 9.24 -1.22
CA GLY A 50 -3.02 8.66 0.12
C GLY A 50 -3.11 7.13 0.14
N GLN A 51 -2.94 6.42 -0.98
CA GLN A 51 -2.78 4.95 -0.98
C GLN A 51 -1.55 4.55 -0.14
N VAL A 52 -1.64 3.42 0.56
CA VAL A 52 -0.59 2.92 1.45
C VAL A 52 -0.17 1.52 1.02
N ARG A 53 1.13 1.23 1.09
CA ARG A 53 1.68 -0.12 0.98
C ARG A 53 2.73 -0.37 2.07
N LEU A 54 2.94 -1.65 2.39
CA LEU A 54 4.00 -2.10 3.27
C LEU A 54 5.13 -2.75 2.44
N ALA A 55 6.35 -2.25 2.59
CA ALA A 55 7.51 -2.70 1.82
C ALA A 55 8.65 -3.21 2.72
N GLY A 56 9.49 -4.10 2.21
CA GLY A 56 10.71 -4.57 2.91
C GLY A 56 10.49 -5.46 4.12
N GLY A 57 9.24 -5.76 4.49
CA GLY A 57 8.93 -6.71 5.57
C GLY A 57 8.72 -8.15 5.09
N PRO A 58 8.57 -9.08 6.04
CA PRO A 58 8.53 -10.52 5.75
C PRO A 58 7.26 -11.00 5.04
N HIS A 59 6.19 -10.19 5.00
CA HIS A 59 4.93 -10.50 4.33
C HIS A 59 4.12 -9.24 4.05
N ARG A 60 3.02 -9.34 3.29
CA ARG A 60 2.13 -8.22 2.91
C ARG A 60 1.52 -7.39 4.06
N CYS A 61 1.62 -7.86 5.30
CA CYS A 61 1.03 -7.24 6.49
C CYS A 61 2.08 -6.77 7.51
N ALA A 62 3.35 -6.71 7.11
CA ALA A 62 4.44 -6.14 7.90
C ALA A 62 5.44 -5.45 6.97
N GLY A 63 5.89 -4.25 7.31
CA GLY A 63 6.90 -3.56 6.51
C GLY A 63 7.00 -2.06 6.80
N ARG A 64 7.93 -1.40 6.11
CA ARG A 64 8.03 0.05 6.02
C ARG A 64 6.77 0.61 5.38
N VAL A 65 6.24 1.70 5.94
CA VAL A 65 5.05 2.37 5.43
C VAL A 65 5.46 3.30 4.29
N GLU A 66 4.83 3.11 3.13
CA GLU A 66 4.97 4.00 1.98
C GLU A 66 3.61 4.51 1.54
N VAL A 67 3.53 5.80 1.20
CA VAL A 67 2.31 6.50 0.78
C VAL A 67 2.46 6.98 -0.66
N PHE A 68 1.40 6.85 -1.46
CA PHE A 68 1.35 7.42 -2.80
C PHE A 68 0.77 8.84 -2.75
N HIS A 69 1.57 9.81 -3.17
CA HIS A 69 1.14 11.20 -3.28
C HIS A 69 1.80 11.86 -4.49
N ALA A 70 1.06 12.73 -5.17
CA ALA A 70 1.56 13.47 -6.34
C ALA A 70 2.25 12.58 -7.41
N GLY A 71 1.68 11.40 -7.69
CA GLY A 71 2.16 10.51 -8.75
C GLY A 71 3.35 9.62 -8.38
N ARG A 72 3.82 9.61 -7.14
CA ARG A 72 4.96 8.78 -6.71
C ARG A 72 4.83 8.27 -5.27
N TRP A 73 5.45 7.13 -5.02
CA TRP A 73 5.61 6.58 -3.68
C TRP A 73 6.68 7.35 -2.90
N GLY A 74 6.45 7.51 -1.61
CA GLY A 74 7.40 8.06 -0.64
C GLY A 74 7.17 7.46 0.74
N THR A 75 8.11 7.66 1.66
CA THR A 75 8.06 7.09 3.01
C THR A 75 7.37 8.01 4.00
N VAL A 76 7.23 7.54 5.25
CA VAL A 76 6.67 8.29 6.39
C VAL A 76 7.74 8.36 7.46
N CYS A 77 7.95 9.54 8.06
CA CYS A 77 8.85 9.69 9.20
C CYS A 77 8.25 9.09 10.47
N ASP A 78 9.10 8.58 11.36
CA ASP A 78 8.72 7.99 12.64
C ASP A 78 8.54 9.00 13.78
N ASP A 79 8.78 10.29 13.54
CA ASP A 79 8.43 11.37 14.46
C ASP A 79 6.92 11.40 14.72
N SER A 80 6.55 11.30 16.00
CA SER A 80 5.18 11.12 16.50
C SER A 80 4.49 9.82 16.06
N TRP A 81 5.17 8.92 15.33
CA TRP A 81 4.57 7.68 14.82
C TRP A 81 4.20 6.70 15.93
N ASP A 82 2.93 6.32 16.00
CA ASP A 82 2.40 5.49 17.07
C ASP A 82 1.43 4.38 16.62
N MET A 83 0.82 3.72 17.60
CA MET A 83 -0.13 2.63 17.35
C MET A 83 -1.42 3.09 16.67
N ALA A 84 -1.85 4.34 16.84
CA ALA A 84 -3.01 4.88 16.14
C ALA A 84 -2.71 5.08 14.65
N ASP A 85 -1.51 5.54 14.31
CA ASP A 85 -1.08 5.66 12.91
C ASP A 85 -0.94 4.29 12.23
N ALA A 86 -0.33 3.34 12.94
CA ALA A 86 -0.25 1.96 12.48
C ALA A 86 -1.65 1.34 12.34
N GLN A 87 -2.61 1.69 13.20
CA GLN A 87 -3.99 1.20 13.11
C GLN A 87 -4.69 1.68 11.83
N VAL A 88 -4.53 2.96 11.47
CA VAL A 88 -5.05 3.50 10.19
C VAL A 88 -4.39 2.78 9.02
N THR A 89 -3.06 2.62 9.07
CA THR A 89 -2.27 1.91 8.05
C THR A 89 -2.76 0.47 7.85
N CYS A 90 -2.85 -0.31 8.92
CA CYS A 90 -3.24 -1.73 8.89
C CYS A 90 -4.67 -1.94 8.40
N ARG A 91 -5.59 -1.03 8.75
CA ARG A 91 -6.95 -1.01 8.20
C ARG A 91 -6.94 -0.73 6.71
N GLN A 92 -6.16 0.25 6.28
CA GLN A 92 -6.09 0.66 4.88
C GLN A 92 -5.53 -0.44 3.97
N VAL A 93 -4.52 -1.18 4.43
CA VAL A 93 -3.95 -2.34 3.71
C VAL A 93 -4.74 -3.65 3.93
N ARG A 94 -5.86 -3.58 4.67
CA ARG A 94 -6.76 -4.72 4.95
C ARG A 94 -6.04 -5.91 5.58
N CYS A 95 -5.23 -5.61 6.58
CA CYS A 95 -4.48 -6.59 7.37
C CYS A 95 -4.95 -6.66 8.83
N GLY A 96 -6.19 -6.25 9.12
CA GLY A 96 -6.73 -6.28 10.48
C GLY A 96 -6.12 -5.21 11.40
N PRO A 97 -6.15 -5.41 12.73
CA PRO A 97 -5.63 -4.44 13.69
C PRO A 97 -4.10 -4.35 13.65
N ALA A 98 -3.56 -3.21 14.04
CA ALA A 98 -2.13 -3.02 14.28
C ALA A 98 -1.67 -3.80 15.51
N LEU A 99 -0.50 -4.41 15.39
CA LEU A 99 0.23 -5.08 16.47
C LEU A 99 1.46 -4.28 16.90
N TRP A 100 2.07 -3.55 15.97
CA TRP A 100 3.28 -2.77 16.25
C TRP A 100 3.47 -1.62 15.26
N ALA A 101 4.04 -0.52 15.75
CA ALA A 101 4.39 0.69 15.01
C ALA A 101 5.90 0.95 15.11
N PRO A 102 6.76 0.18 14.42
CA PRO A 102 8.20 0.39 14.46
C PRO A 102 8.62 1.69 13.77
N GLY A 103 9.60 2.40 14.35
CA GLY A 103 10.35 3.48 13.70
C GLY A 103 11.73 3.03 13.22
N ALA A 104 12.66 3.97 13.12
CA ALA A 104 14.10 3.77 12.93
C ALA A 104 14.47 2.83 11.76
N ALA A 105 13.67 2.86 10.68
CA ALA A 105 13.85 2.02 9.50
C ALA A 105 14.05 0.52 9.82
N GLN A 106 13.31 -0.03 10.79
CA GLN A 106 13.41 -1.45 11.19
C GLN A 106 13.23 -2.44 10.02
N PHE A 107 12.43 -2.06 9.01
CA PHE A 107 12.22 -2.83 7.78
C PHE A 107 13.14 -2.39 6.62
N GLY A 108 14.24 -1.73 6.96
CA GLY A 108 15.18 -1.14 6.01
C GLY A 108 14.76 0.25 5.56
N ARG A 109 15.77 1.03 5.15
CA ARG A 109 15.60 2.39 4.64
C ARG A 109 14.88 2.38 3.30
N GLY A 110 13.96 3.31 3.13
CA GLY A 110 13.40 3.65 1.83
C GLY A 110 14.32 4.59 1.06
N SER A 111 13.75 5.22 0.04
CA SER A 111 14.45 6.17 -0.82
C SER A 111 13.47 7.18 -1.41
N GLY A 112 13.99 8.33 -1.84
CA GLY A 112 13.20 9.35 -2.50
C GLY A 112 12.62 10.36 -1.51
N VAL A 113 11.33 10.64 -1.65
CA VAL A 113 10.64 11.67 -0.85
C VAL A 113 10.06 11.05 0.42
N ILE A 114 10.18 11.76 1.54
CA ILE A 114 9.45 11.47 2.77
C ILE A 114 8.19 12.34 2.73
N TRP A 115 7.02 11.71 2.62
CA TRP A 115 5.76 12.41 2.36
C TRP A 115 5.09 12.95 3.61
N LEU A 116 5.11 12.18 4.68
CA LEU A 116 4.45 12.51 5.93
C LEU A 116 5.46 12.58 7.08
N ASP A 117 5.24 13.54 7.97
CA ASP A 117 6.06 13.85 9.13
C ASP A 117 5.17 14.44 10.23
N GLU A 118 5.50 14.13 11.48
CA GLU A 118 4.67 14.42 12.67
C GLU A 118 3.24 13.90 12.50
N THR A 119 3.12 12.66 12.01
CA THR A 119 1.81 12.04 11.77
C THR A 119 1.18 11.73 13.12
N ASN A 120 -0.07 12.14 13.31
CA ASN A 120 -0.73 12.04 14.62
C ASN A 120 -2.22 11.69 14.43
N CYS A 121 -2.47 10.47 13.98
CA CYS A 121 -3.80 9.92 13.79
C CYS A 121 -4.51 9.67 15.13
N THR A 122 -5.84 9.67 15.12
CA THR A 122 -6.71 9.18 16.20
C THR A 122 -7.03 7.70 16.08
N GLY A 123 -6.60 7.04 14.98
CA GLY A 123 -6.88 5.65 14.66
C GLY A 123 -8.13 5.43 13.82
N HIS A 124 -8.89 6.50 13.53
CA HIS A 124 -10.21 6.44 12.91
C HIS A 124 -10.27 7.08 11.52
N GLU A 125 -9.19 7.73 11.09
CA GLU A 125 -9.07 8.45 9.83
C GLU A 125 -9.25 7.53 8.61
N PRO A 126 -10.00 7.94 7.58
CA PRO A 126 -10.32 7.07 6.44
C PRO A 126 -9.08 6.50 5.73
N HIS A 127 -7.97 7.25 5.74
CA HIS A 127 -6.67 6.84 5.23
C HIS A 127 -5.55 7.65 5.91
N LEU A 128 -4.31 7.18 5.82
CA LEU A 128 -3.16 7.79 6.51
C LEU A 128 -2.95 9.27 6.12
N GLY A 129 -3.17 9.61 4.85
CA GLY A 129 -3.06 11.00 4.37
C GLY A 129 -4.13 11.97 4.87
N ALA A 130 -5.11 11.51 5.67
CA ALA A 130 -6.13 12.36 6.30
C ALA A 130 -5.79 12.67 7.77
N CYS A 131 -4.74 12.07 8.31
CA CYS A 131 -4.30 12.37 9.67
C CYS A 131 -3.68 13.76 9.76
N PRO A 132 -3.81 14.44 10.91
CA PRO A 132 -2.97 15.58 11.22
C PRO A 132 -1.49 15.23 11.02
N ALA A 133 -0.82 16.03 10.21
CA ALA A 133 0.60 15.88 9.90
C ALA A 133 1.13 17.25 9.43
N ARG A 134 2.45 17.37 9.28
CA ARG A 134 3.05 18.50 8.55
C ARG A 134 2.61 18.48 7.08
N THR A 135 2.80 19.62 6.40
CA THR A 135 2.54 19.74 4.97
C THR A 135 3.28 18.65 4.19
N TRP A 136 2.60 17.97 3.27
CA TRP A 136 3.16 16.91 2.43
C TRP A 136 4.56 17.26 1.88
N GLY A 137 5.53 16.38 2.14
CA GLY A 137 6.91 16.55 1.68
C GLY A 137 7.77 17.52 2.50
N ARG A 138 7.21 18.16 3.53
CA ARG A 138 7.95 19.01 4.47
C ARG A 138 8.28 18.22 5.74
N ASN A 139 9.54 17.83 5.86
CA ASN A 139 10.09 17.07 6.96
C ASN A 139 11.55 17.48 7.22
N ASP A 140 12.05 17.13 8.40
CA ASP A 140 13.46 17.22 8.80
C ASP A 140 14.12 15.84 9.00
N CYS A 141 13.41 14.78 8.61
CA CYS A 141 13.86 13.41 8.76
C CYS A 141 14.79 12.95 7.61
N TYR A 142 15.52 11.87 7.85
CA TYR A 142 16.23 11.10 6.84
C TYR A 142 15.72 9.66 6.83
N HIS A 143 16.03 8.87 5.80
CA HIS A 143 15.51 7.50 5.67
C HIS A 143 15.95 6.50 6.76
N GLY A 144 16.75 6.93 7.75
CA GLY A 144 16.96 6.14 8.96
C GLY A 144 15.78 6.21 9.93
N GLU A 145 14.85 7.14 9.72
CA GLU A 145 13.66 7.44 10.52
C GLU A 145 12.39 6.98 9.79
N ASP A 146 12.51 6.12 8.78
CA ASP A 146 11.32 5.62 8.08
C ASP A 146 10.49 4.73 9.01
N ALA A 147 9.21 5.08 9.15
CA ALA A 147 8.23 4.35 9.92
C ALA A 147 7.81 3.03 9.26
N GLY A 148 7.38 2.08 10.08
CA GLY A 148 6.86 0.79 9.70
C GLY A 148 5.58 0.44 10.47
N ALA A 149 4.92 -0.62 10.01
CA ALA A 149 3.75 -1.18 10.67
C ALA A 149 3.81 -2.71 10.62
N VAL A 150 3.30 -3.34 11.68
CA VAL A 150 2.99 -4.77 11.72
C VAL A 150 1.54 -4.94 12.09
N CYS A 151 0.81 -5.69 11.29
CA CYS A 151 -0.61 -5.93 11.43
C CYS A 151 -0.89 -7.40 11.76
N ALA A 152 -2.05 -7.68 12.33
CA ALA A 152 -2.43 -9.05 12.73
C ALA A 152 -2.74 -9.99 11.56
N GLY A 153 -3.03 -9.44 10.37
CA GLY A 153 -3.45 -10.18 9.20
C GLY A 153 -2.40 -11.18 8.74
N GLU A 154 -2.82 -12.42 8.58
CA GLU A 154 -1.95 -13.51 8.15
C GLU A 154 -1.43 -13.25 6.70
N PRO A 155 -0.16 -13.59 6.42
CA PRO A 155 0.30 -13.81 5.06
C PRO A 155 -0.63 -14.85 4.43
N ARG A 156 -1.39 -14.47 3.39
CA ARG A 156 -1.94 -15.46 2.47
C ARG A 156 -0.95 -15.62 1.33
#